data_AF-I0IEG8-F1
#
_entry.id   AF-I0IEG8-F1
#
_cell.length_a   1.000
_cell.length_b   1.000
_cell.length_c   1.000
_cell.angle_alpha   90.00
_cell.angle_beta   90.00
_cell.angle_gamma   90.00
#
_symmetry.space_group_name_H-M   'P 1'
#
loop_
_entity.id
_entity.type
_entity.pdbx_description
1 polymer ?
#
loop_
_entity_poly.entity_id
_entity_poly.type
_entity_poly.pdbx_seq_one_letter_code
_entity_poly.pdbx_strand_id
1 'polypeptide(L)'
;MAAARGPDPLDLLAFNVKLLGQRSAKNVLLSAGRVADKQRLLPAVRALAALGQVEILATPGTHQFLADAGVGSTLIHKITEHRDPNILSFLRDSRIDLVVNVLTGDADYDEGSDAKLIRSLSIRQNIPLITDPQIAEATLLQVVRDQEAGTFAYRVADSNQPWNLRLEFLELCRQHGGIAVHHAHLDKAYLISLANLRLSQVDMQRKWQLYRQLKESYTPDDLIERISRGAQAMVDQGVAYLRTMVDADSICGLMPVKAALEVKKRFADRLTLEVGIQPLEGVLEPASRRAYEQACGLADFCGGLPSRDRPTPEKHLDVILSIARDQGKRLDVHVDQENDPDEHETEMLALKTLEHGMQGRVFAVHSVSLAAQPRHERERVAKLLAEAGVGVIVCPSAALSMKQLDVHAPSHNAIAPVPELLAAGVGCYLGVDNIHDLFLPMVDGDVYTECRFLMEACRFYDLDAVAALACARVAGPA
;
A
#
# COMPACT_ATOMS: atom_id res chain seq x y z
N MET A 1 38.66 0.42 11.57
CA MET A 1 38.00 1.72 11.80
C MET A 1 36.54 1.58 11.41
N ALA A 2 35.64 1.43 12.37
CA ALA A 2 34.20 1.52 12.10
C ALA A 2 33.86 3.00 11.89
N ALA A 3 33.38 3.36 10.70
CA ALA A 3 32.82 4.69 10.48
C ALA A 3 31.67 4.91 11.48
N ALA A 4 31.65 6.05 12.16
CA ALA A 4 30.56 6.40 13.07
C ALA A 4 29.25 6.38 12.27
N ARG A 5 28.41 5.37 12.51
CA ARG A 5 27.03 5.37 12.01
C ARG A 5 26.32 6.52 12.72
N GLY A 6 25.56 7.32 11.97
CA GLY A 6 24.63 8.27 12.55
C GLY A 6 23.61 7.57 13.47
N PRO A 7 22.79 8.33 14.20
CA PRO A 7 21.79 7.72 15.08
C PRO A 7 20.85 6.82 14.28
N ASP A 8 20.47 5.68 14.86
CA ASP A 8 19.41 4.83 14.30
C ASP A 8 18.09 5.63 14.29
N PRO A 9 17.30 5.62 13.20
CA PRO A 9 15.96 6.19 13.19
C PRO A 9 15.12 5.80 14.41
N LEU A 10 15.22 4.56 14.90
CA LEU A 10 14.49 4.09 16.08
C LEU A 10 14.92 4.80 17.37
N ASP A 11 16.22 5.09 17.51
CA ASP A 11 16.75 5.79 18.68
C ASP A 11 16.26 7.24 18.73
N LEU A 12 16.14 7.90 17.58
CA LEU A 12 15.55 9.24 17.48
C LEU A 12 14.05 9.24 17.76
N LEU A 13 13.33 8.23 17.28
CA LEU A 13 11.92 8.05 17.63
C LEU A 13 11.76 7.84 19.14
N ALA A 14 12.63 7.04 19.76
CA ALA A 14 12.64 6.85 21.22
C ALA A 14 12.92 8.17 21.96
N PHE A 15 13.83 9.01 21.47
CA PHE A 15 14.06 10.35 22.02
C PHE A 15 12.81 11.24 21.91
N ASN A 16 12.15 11.25 20.76
CA ASN A 16 10.89 11.99 20.58
C ASN A 16 9.79 11.50 21.55
N VAL A 17 9.61 10.19 21.70
CA VAL A 17 8.64 9.63 22.67
C VAL A 17 9.00 10.03 24.10
N LYS A 18 10.31 10.04 24.44
CA LYS A 18 10.78 10.52 25.74
C LYS A 18 10.36 11.98 25.99
N LEU A 19 10.37 12.86 24.98
CA LEU A 19 9.98 14.27 25.14
C LEU A 19 8.52 14.45 25.61
N LEU A 20 7.62 13.50 25.35
CA LEU A 20 6.25 13.53 25.88
C LEU A 20 6.19 13.42 27.41
N GLY A 21 7.22 12.82 28.02
CA GLY A 21 7.24 12.53 29.44
C GLY A 21 7.36 13.81 30.27
N GLN A 22 6.23 14.29 30.81
CA GLN A 22 6.16 15.48 31.67
C GLN A 22 6.94 15.37 33.00
N ARG A 23 7.47 14.18 33.33
CA ARG A 23 8.10 13.90 34.62
C ARG A 23 9.60 14.19 34.68
N SER A 24 10.28 14.47 33.56
CA SER A 24 11.68 14.90 33.57
C SER A 24 12.08 15.67 32.32
N ALA A 25 12.83 16.77 32.50
CA ALA A 25 13.52 17.44 31.40
C ALA A 25 14.47 16.46 30.69
N LYS A 26 14.60 16.60 29.37
CA LYS A 26 15.53 15.80 28.56
C LYS A 26 16.80 16.56 28.32
N ASN A 27 17.92 15.86 28.41
CA ASN A 27 19.22 16.52 28.38
C ASN A 27 19.90 16.29 27.04
N VAL A 28 20.17 17.36 26.31
CA VAL A 28 20.87 17.31 25.03
C VAL A 28 22.25 17.93 25.20
N LEU A 29 23.29 17.13 25.01
CA LEU A 29 24.67 17.62 25.02
C LEU A 29 25.04 18.21 23.67
N LEU A 30 25.39 19.49 23.64
CA LEU A 30 25.92 20.19 22.49
C LEU A 30 27.41 20.51 22.68
N SER A 31 28.23 19.93 21.82
CA SER A 31 29.65 20.24 21.72
C SER A 31 30.03 20.47 20.26
N ALA A 32 30.27 21.73 19.91
CA ALA A 32 30.74 22.11 18.58
C ALA A 32 31.98 22.99 18.72
N GLY A 33 33.06 22.65 18.03
CA GLY A 33 34.29 23.42 18.14
C GLY A 33 34.28 24.70 17.30
N ARG A 34 33.98 24.60 16.00
CA ARG A 34 34.04 25.76 15.07
C ARG A 34 32.83 26.69 15.25
N VAL A 35 33.08 27.99 15.10
CA VAL A 35 32.00 29.01 15.14
C VAL A 35 30.99 28.79 14.02
N ALA A 36 31.42 28.41 12.82
CA ALA A 36 30.52 28.13 11.70
C ALA A 36 29.51 27.01 12.01
N ASP A 37 29.95 25.94 12.68
CA ASP A 37 29.07 24.82 13.06
C ASP A 37 28.09 25.25 14.15
N LYS A 38 28.53 26.07 15.12
CA LYS A 38 27.66 26.67 16.14
C LYS A 38 26.59 27.58 15.52
N GLN A 39 26.96 28.40 14.54
CA GLN A 39 26.03 29.26 13.81
C GLN A 39 24.99 28.46 13.03
N ARG A 40 25.40 27.37 12.37
CA ARG A 40 24.48 26.46 11.67
C ARG A 40 23.48 25.80 12.62
N LEU A 41 23.92 25.36 13.79
CA LEU A 41 23.05 24.67 14.76
C LEU A 41 22.13 25.62 15.54
N LEU A 42 22.44 26.91 15.58
CA LEU A 42 21.73 27.89 16.40
C LEU A 42 20.21 27.93 16.17
N PRO A 43 19.66 27.92 14.93
CA PRO A 43 18.22 27.93 14.72
C PRO A 43 17.55 26.69 15.34
N ALA A 44 18.13 25.51 15.13
CA ALA A 44 17.61 24.25 15.63
C ALA A 44 17.69 24.16 17.16
N VAL A 45 18.81 24.59 17.75
CA VAL A 45 18.99 24.62 19.22
C VAL A 45 18.04 25.60 19.88
N ARG A 46 17.80 26.77 19.26
CA ARG A 46 16.82 27.76 19.75
C ARG A 46 15.40 27.18 19.74
N ALA A 47 15.02 26.54 18.63
CA ALA A 47 13.70 25.91 18.50
C ALA A 47 13.52 24.78 19.53
N LEU A 48 14.55 23.95 19.73
CA LEU A 48 14.54 22.87 20.71
C LEU A 48 14.44 23.38 22.16
N ALA A 49 15.21 24.42 22.51
CA ALA A 49 15.14 25.05 23.83
C ALA A 49 13.77 25.69 24.11
N ALA A 50 13.11 26.22 23.08
CA ALA A 50 11.79 26.82 23.20
C ALA A 50 10.67 25.81 23.56
N LEU A 51 10.89 24.50 23.36
CA LEU A 51 9.95 23.46 23.80
C LEU A 51 9.80 23.40 25.33
N GLY A 52 10.76 23.93 26.09
CA GLY A 52 10.73 23.99 27.56
C GLY A 52 10.89 22.64 28.29
N GLN A 53 10.93 21.53 27.54
CA GLN A 53 11.11 20.16 28.04
C GLN A 53 12.55 19.65 27.85
N VAL A 54 13.41 20.45 27.21
CA VAL A 54 14.78 20.10 26.88
C VAL A 54 15.76 21.05 27.57
N GLU A 55 16.67 20.49 28.35
CA GLU A 55 17.83 21.18 28.90
C GLU A 55 19.03 21.00 27.95
N ILE A 56 19.57 22.11 27.47
CA ILE A 56 20.78 22.12 26.63
C ILE A 56 22.00 22.11 27.55
N LEU A 57 22.74 21.01 27.56
CA LEU A 57 24.05 20.91 28.21
C LEU A 57 25.12 21.32 27.20
N ALA A 58 26.01 22.26 27.52
CA ALA A 58 26.98 22.77 26.56
C ALA A 58 28.40 22.85 27.12
N THR A 59 29.38 22.47 26.29
CA THR A 59 30.82 22.65 26.62
C THR A 59 31.16 24.15 26.73
N PRO A 60 32.23 24.56 27.44
CA PRO A 60 32.50 25.98 27.73
C PRO A 60 32.42 26.92 26.52
N GLY A 61 33.08 26.57 25.42
CA GLY A 61 33.06 27.38 24.20
C GLY A 61 31.73 27.36 23.45
N THR A 62 30.90 26.33 23.64
CA THR A 62 29.55 26.25 23.08
C THR A 62 28.57 27.03 23.95
N HIS A 63 28.68 26.90 25.27
CA HIS A 63 27.86 27.60 26.27
C HIS A 63 27.99 29.11 26.13
N GLN A 64 29.22 29.63 26.03
CA GLN A 64 29.45 31.07 25.83
C GLN A 64 28.78 31.57 24.54
N PHE A 65 28.94 30.85 23.44
CA PHE A 65 28.32 31.21 22.16
C PHE A 65 26.79 31.24 22.24
N LEU A 66 26.18 30.24 22.91
CA LEU A 66 24.72 30.20 23.09
C LEU A 66 24.25 31.36 23.97
N ALA A 67 24.98 31.68 25.05
CA ALA A 67 24.68 32.80 25.93
C ALA A 67 24.72 34.13 25.16
N ASP A 68 25.75 34.37 24.34
CA ASP A 68 25.86 35.56 23.49
C ASP A 68 24.70 35.67 22.48
N ALA A 69 24.18 34.52 22.02
CA ALA A 69 23.03 34.44 21.13
C ALA A 69 21.66 34.49 21.85
N GLY A 70 21.64 34.61 23.18
CA GLY A 70 20.44 34.66 24.00
C GLY A 70 19.72 33.32 24.17
N VAL A 71 20.42 32.19 24.02
CA VAL A 71 19.87 30.84 24.22
C VAL A 71 20.39 30.26 25.54
N GLY A 72 19.48 29.91 26.44
CA GLY A 72 19.83 29.30 27.72
C GLY A 72 20.46 27.91 27.55
N SER A 73 21.53 27.64 28.29
CA SER A 73 22.17 26.32 28.38
C SER A 73 22.86 26.16 29.74
N THR A 74 23.07 24.92 30.17
CA THR A 74 23.82 24.58 31.37
C THR A 74 25.26 24.24 30.99
N LEU A 75 26.21 24.97 31.59
CA LEU A 75 27.63 24.71 31.40
C LEU A 75 27.99 23.31 31.93
N ILE A 76 28.66 22.50 31.10
CA ILE A 76 29.24 21.22 31.51
C ILE A 76 30.70 21.13 31.06
N HIS A 77 31.58 20.79 32.00
CA HIS A 77 33.02 20.75 31.78
C HIS A 77 33.44 19.53 30.94
N LYS A 78 34.48 19.68 30.12
CA LYS A 78 35.04 18.57 29.33
C LYS A 78 35.58 17.45 30.24
N ILE A 79 35.78 16.25 29.70
CA ILE A 79 36.12 15.05 30.49
C ILE A 79 37.49 15.21 31.17
N THR A 80 38.45 15.83 30.49
CA THR A 80 39.81 16.10 31.01
C THR A 80 39.88 17.19 32.09
N GLU A 81 38.85 18.03 32.23
CA GLU A 81 38.87 19.14 33.18
C GLU A 81 38.64 18.68 34.64
N HIS A 82 38.23 17.43 34.85
CA HIS A 82 38.03 16.80 36.18
C HIS A 82 37.26 17.67 37.20
N ARG A 83 36.35 18.49 36.70
CA ARG A 83 35.56 19.46 37.47
C ARG A 83 34.08 19.20 37.23
N ASP A 84 33.30 19.19 38.30
CA ASP A 84 31.84 19.08 38.23
C ASP A 84 31.16 20.43 37.96
N PRO A 85 30.05 20.46 37.20
CA PRO A 85 29.44 19.33 36.49
C PRO A 85 30.28 18.88 35.27
N ASN A 86 30.46 17.56 35.10
CA ASN A 86 31.36 16.97 34.10
C ASN A 86 30.63 16.07 33.08
N ILE A 87 31.05 16.09 31.82
CA ILE A 87 30.43 15.22 30.77
C ILE A 87 30.56 13.74 31.13
N LEU A 88 31.67 13.31 31.74
CA LEU A 88 31.90 11.91 32.09
C LEU A 88 30.87 11.40 33.11
N SER A 89 30.56 12.19 34.15
CA SER A 89 29.58 11.80 35.16
C SER A 89 28.17 11.75 34.54
N PHE A 90 27.80 12.75 33.75
CA PHE A 90 26.48 12.78 33.11
C PHE A 90 26.27 11.64 32.11
N LEU A 91 27.30 11.26 31.33
CA LEU A 91 27.21 10.10 30.42
C LEU A 91 27.11 8.78 31.18
N ARG A 92 27.83 8.62 32.30
CA ARG A 92 27.80 7.39 33.11
C ARG A 92 26.49 7.21 33.85
N ASP A 93 25.91 8.30 34.33
CA ASP A 93 24.67 8.29 35.10
C ASP A 93 23.42 8.31 34.20
N SER A 94 23.60 8.12 32.88
CA SER A 94 22.53 8.18 31.88
C SER A 94 21.70 9.47 31.94
N ARG A 95 22.36 10.59 32.27
CA ARG A 95 21.75 11.92 32.37
C ARG A 95 21.82 12.71 31.05
N ILE A 96 22.13 12.05 29.94
CA ILE A 96 22.17 12.64 28.60
C ILE A 96 21.35 11.76 27.68
N ASP A 97 20.36 12.33 27.02
CA ASP A 97 19.42 11.62 26.16
C ASP A 97 19.79 11.71 24.68
N LEU A 98 20.62 12.69 24.30
CA LEU A 98 21.12 12.90 22.94
C LEU A 98 22.45 13.65 22.99
N VAL A 99 23.42 13.25 22.16
CA VAL A 99 24.72 13.92 22.03
C VAL A 99 24.91 14.44 20.61
N VAL A 100 25.11 15.75 20.48
CA VAL A 100 25.57 16.42 19.26
C VAL A 100 27.03 16.83 19.48
N ASN A 101 27.95 16.09 18.87
CA ASN A 101 29.39 16.29 19.03
C ASN A 101 30.09 16.47 17.67
N VAL A 102 30.11 17.72 17.19
CA VAL A 102 30.63 18.11 15.88
C VAL A 102 32.13 18.39 15.95
N LEU A 103 32.89 17.78 15.02
CA LEU A 103 34.34 17.93 14.93
C LEU A 103 34.78 19.30 14.41
N THR A 104 35.76 19.87 15.09
CA THR A 104 36.81 20.72 14.52
C THR A 104 37.71 19.83 13.65
N GLY A 105 37.52 19.88 12.33
CA GLY A 105 38.49 19.25 11.42
C GLY A 105 39.86 19.91 11.54
N ASP A 106 40.86 19.04 11.56
CA ASP A 106 42.33 19.21 11.57
C ASP A 106 43.04 19.51 12.90
N ALA A 107 43.71 18.46 13.40
CA ALA A 107 45.01 18.44 14.08
C ALA A 107 45.28 19.24 15.38
N ASP A 108 44.29 19.64 16.18
CA ASP A 108 44.56 20.12 17.54
C ASP A 108 44.60 18.97 18.57
N TYR A 109 45.80 18.75 19.11
CA TYR A 109 46.19 17.61 19.96
C TYR A 109 45.46 17.54 21.32
N ASP A 110 44.68 18.57 21.70
CA ASP A 110 43.93 18.64 22.96
C ASP A 110 42.44 18.27 22.82
N GLU A 111 41.88 18.28 21.61
CA GLU A 111 40.49 17.83 21.35
C GLU A 111 40.42 16.36 20.91
N GLY A 112 41.58 15.78 20.58
CA GLY A 112 41.71 14.40 20.11
C GLY A 112 41.45 13.31 21.16
N SER A 113 41.48 13.62 22.46
CA SER A 113 41.18 12.68 23.55
C SER A 113 39.69 12.74 23.94
N ASP A 114 39.19 13.92 24.26
CA ASP A 114 37.85 14.10 24.84
C ASP A 114 36.73 13.89 23.84
N ALA A 115 36.84 14.40 22.62
CA ALA A 115 35.81 14.15 21.60
C ALA A 115 35.70 12.65 21.29
N LYS A 116 36.84 11.92 21.28
CA LYS A 116 36.83 10.46 21.10
C LYS A 116 36.20 9.74 22.29
N LEU A 117 36.51 10.18 23.52
CA LEU A 117 35.94 9.62 24.74
C LEU A 117 34.43 9.85 24.82
N ILE A 118 33.94 11.05 24.53
CA ILE A 118 32.51 11.38 24.47
C ILE A 118 31.80 10.43 23.49
N ARG A 119 32.34 10.27 22.28
CA ARG A 119 31.74 9.37 21.26
C ARG A 119 31.76 7.92 21.70
N SER A 120 32.89 7.43 22.21
CA SER A 120 33.06 6.06 22.68
C SER A 120 32.10 5.75 23.85
N LEU A 121 31.92 6.69 24.77
CA LEU A 121 31.01 6.53 25.90
C LEU A 121 29.55 6.61 25.45
N SER A 122 29.21 7.51 24.54
CA SER A 122 27.84 7.62 23.98
C SER A 122 27.43 6.30 23.34
N ILE A 123 28.30 5.72 22.51
CA ILE A 123 28.05 4.41 21.87
C ILE A 123 27.92 3.30 22.93
N ARG A 124 28.82 3.26 23.92
CA ARG A 124 28.77 2.23 24.99
C ARG A 124 27.52 2.31 25.86
N GLN A 125 26.99 3.52 26.07
CA GLN A 125 25.80 3.77 26.88
C GLN A 125 24.51 3.78 26.06
N ASN A 126 24.58 3.45 24.75
CA ASN A 126 23.46 3.50 23.82
C ASN A 126 22.76 4.87 23.79
N ILE A 127 23.55 5.94 23.83
CA ILE A 127 23.08 7.31 23.72
C ILE A 127 23.22 7.74 22.25
N PRO A 128 22.13 8.22 21.62
CA PRO A 128 22.16 8.65 20.23
C PRO A 128 23.22 9.74 20.03
N LEU A 129 24.04 9.60 18.98
CA LEU A 129 25.20 10.44 18.73
C LEU A 129 25.17 10.99 17.31
N ILE A 130 25.22 12.31 17.17
CA ILE A 130 25.31 13.00 15.87
C ILE A 130 26.63 13.76 15.82
N THR A 131 27.42 13.51 14.77
CA THR A 131 28.75 14.13 14.59
C THR A 131 28.86 15.07 13.41
N ASP A 132 27.88 15.03 12.49
CA ASP A 132 27.80 15.92 11.34
C ASP A 132 26.86 17.10 11.64
N PRO A 133 27.29 18.36 11.38
CA PRO A 133 26.50 19.54 11.73
C PRO A 133 25.23 19.69 10.88
N GLN A 134 25.22 19.25 9.62
CA GLN A 134 24.02 19.33 8.77
C GLN A 134 22.98 18.29 9.22
N ILE A 135 23.43 17.06 9.50
CA ILE A 135 22.56 16.01 10.04
C ILE A 135 22.01 16.43 11.41
N ALA A 136 22.83 17.03 12.27
CA ALA A 136 22.39 17.51 13.58
C ALA A 136 21.32 18.59 13.46
N GLU A 137 21.52 19.60 12.60
CA GLU A 137 20.52 20.64 12.34
C GLU A 137 19.18 20.05 11.87
N ALA A 138 19.22 19.22 10.82
CA ALA A 138 18.02 18.61 10.24
C ALA A 138 17.28 17.72 11.25
N THR A 139 18.03 16.92 12.01
CA THR A 139 17.48 16.03 13.05
C THR A 139 16.80 16.81 14.15
N LEU A 140 17.47 17.83 14.71
CA LEU A 140 16.90 18.64 15.80
C LEU A 140 15.65 19.39 15.35
N LEU A 141 15.63 19.92 14.12
CA LEU A 141 14.43 20.56 13.58
C LEU A 141 13.28 19.56 13.35
N GLN A 142 13.58 18.31 12.96
CA GLN A 142 12.56 17.27 12.82
C GLN A 142 11.93 16.93 14.18
N VAL A 143 12.75 16.77 15.22
CA VAL A 143 12.28 16.54 16.60
C VAL A 143 11.32 17.66 17.04
N VAL A 144 11.67 18.92 16.79
CA VAL A 144 10.80 20.07 17.11
C VAL A 144 9.47 19.98 16.36
N ARG A 145 9.51 19.74 15.04
CA ARG A 145 8.31 19.60 14.22
C ARG A 145 7.40 18.47 14.71
N ASP A 146 7.98 17.31 15.04
CA ASP A 146 7.23 16.16 15.52
C ASP A 146 6.54 16.46 16.86
N GLN A 147 7.22 17.18 17.75
CA GLN A 147 6.66 17.56 19.04
C GLN A 147 5.55 18.60 18.90
N GLU A 148 5.73 19.62 18.06
CA GLU A 148 4.72 20.64 17.77
C GLU A 148 3.47 20.06 17.08
N ALA A 149 3.68 19.14 16.13
CA ALA A 149 2.59 18.39 15.49
C ALA A 149 1.87 17.44 16.46
N GLY A 150 2.49 17.11 17.60
CA GLY A 150 1.99 16.11 18.53
C GLY A 150 2.04 14.69 17.94
N THR A 151 3.00 14.41 17.05
CA THR A 151 3.17 13.13 16.33
C THR A 151 3.14 11.92 17.27
N PHE A 152 3.68 12.07 18.49
CA PHE A 152 3.73 10.99 19.48
C PHE A 152 2.73 11.19 20.64
N ALA A 153 2.00 12.31 20.67
CA ALA A 153 1.09 12.63 21.76
C ALA A 153 -0.23 11.85 21.64
N TYR A 154 -0.63 11.15 22.71
CA TYR A 154 -1.99 10.64 22.81
C TYR A 154 -2.95 11.80 23.09
N ARG A 155 -3.82 12.12 22.13
CA ARG A 155 -4.95 13.03 22.32
C ARG A 155 -6.24 12.21 22.25
N VAL A 156 -7.05 12.26 23.30
CA VAL A 156 -8.46 11.86 23.17
C VAL A 156 -9.10 12.93 22.28
N ALA A 157 -9.30 12.60 21.00
CA ALA A 157 -9.67 13.55 19.95
C ALA A 157 -10.96 14.33 20.27
N ASP A 158 -11.90 13.67 20.95
CA ASP A 158 -13.13 14.20 21.56
C ASP A 158 -13.71 13.06 22.42
N SER A 159 -14.30 13.35 23.59
CA SER A 159 -15.03 12.32 24.34
C SER A 159 -16.30 11.84 23.62
N ASN A 160 -16.82 12.62 22.67
CA ASN A 160 -18.01 12.30 21.89
C ASN A 160 -17.71 11.74 20.48
N GLN A 161 -16.50 11.95 19.95
CA GLN A 161 -16.01 11.36 18.71
C GLN A 161 -14.60 10.79 18.93
N PRO A 162 -14.49 9.51 19.34
CA PRO A 162 -13.18 8.89 19.48
C PRO A 162 -12.46 8.86 18.13
N TRP A 163 -11.14 8.99 18.16
CA TRP A 163 -10.30 8.86 16.98
C TRP A 163 -10.66 7.60 16.18
N ASN A 164 -10.89 7.77 14.87
CA ASN A 164 -11.39 6.73 13.99
C ASN A 164 -10.62 6.74 12.66
N LEU A 165 -9.65 5.85 12.54
CA LEU A 165 -8.79 5.73 11.37
C LEU A 165 -9.57 5.44 10.08
N ARG A 166 -10.72 4.78 10.17
CA ARG A 166 -11.60 4.55 9.01
C ARG A 166 -12.12 5.86 8.44
N LEU A 167 -12.53 6.81 9.30
CA LEU A 167 -13.05 8.11 8.84
C LEU A 167 -11.95 8.94 8.20
N GLU A 168 -10.76 9.00 8.81
CA GLU A 168 -9.59 9.67 8.24
C GLU A 168 -9.22 9.11 6.86
N PHE A 169 -9.20 7.78 6.73
CA PHE A 169 -8.93 7.12 5.46
C PHE A 169 -9.99 7.44 4.39
N LEU A 170 -11.27 7.41 4.75
CA LEU A 170 -12.34 7.73 3.81
C LEU A 170 -12.30 9.21 3.37
N GLU A 171 -11.87 10.12 4.25
CA GLU A 171 -11.65 11.52 3.88
C GLU A 171 -10.47 11.67 2.92
N LEU A 172 -9.36 10.94 3.12
CA LEU A 172 -8.27 10.88 2.13
C LEU A 172 -8.78 10.39 0.77
N CYS A 173 -9.61 9.34 0.74
CA CYS A 173 -10.22 8.88 -0.52
C CYS A 173 -11.06 9.98 -1.19
N ARG A 174 -11.80 10.80 -0.42
CA ARG A 174 -12.53 11.94 -0.99
C ARG A 174 -11.59 12.98 -1.59
N GLN A 175 -10.47 13.27 -0.94
CA GLN A 175 -9.44 14.19 -1.43
C GLN A 175 -8.78 13.69 -2.73
N HIS A 176 -8.64 12.37 -2.90
CA HIS A 176 -8.17 11.73 -4.13
C HIS A 176 -9.22 11.60 -5.24
N GLY A 177 -10.41 12.23 -5.10
CA GLY A 177 -11.42 12.26 -6.16
C GLY A 177 -12.49 11.17 -6.09
N GLY A 178 -12.58 10.49 -4.95
CA GLY A 178 -13.60 9.50 -4.64
C GLY A 178 -13.24 8.09 -5.09
N ILE A 179 -13.84 7.11 -4.41
CA ILE A 179 -13.52 5.69 -4.53
C ILE A 179 -13.86 5.16 -5.94
N ALA A 180 -12.94 4.37 -6.48
CA ALA A 180 -13.05 3.68 -7.76
C ALA A 180 -12.83 2.16 -7.57
N VAL A 181 -13.86 1.37 -7.86
CA VAL A 181 -13.81 -0.09 -7.79
C VAL A 181 -13.63 -0.63 -9.21
N HIS A 182 -12.48 -1.24 -9.48
CA HIS A 182 -12.09 -1.72 -10.80
C HIS A 182 -12.46 -3.17 -11.09
N HIS A 183 -13.04 -3.90 -10.13
CA HIS A 183 -13.46 -5.28 -10.35
C HIS A 183 -14.59 -5.73 -9.43
N ALA A 184 -15.63 -6.32 -10.03
CA ALA A 184 -16.74 -6.98 -9.34
C ALA A 184 -17.47 -7.97 -10.26
N HIS A 185 -18.23 -8.93 -9.73
CA HIS A 185 -19.15 -9.80 -10.50
C HIS A 185 -20.60 -9.65 -10.04
N LEU A 186 -21.26 -8.59 -10.51
CA LEU A 186 -22.61 -8.26 -10.04
C LEU A 186 -23.71 -9.16 -10.64
N ASP A 187 -23.47 -9.80 -11.77
CA ASP A 187 -24.37 -10.80 -12.37
C ASP A 187 -24.47 -12.09 -11.55
N LYS A 188 -23.56 -12.30 -10.59
CA LYS A 188 -23.50 -13.44 -9.66
C LYS A 188 -23.78 -13.04 -8.23
N ALA A 189 -23.87 -11.74 -7.95
CA ALA A 189 -24.02 -11.25 -6.60
C ALA A 189 -25.30 -11.78 -5.93
N TYR A 190 -25.24 -12.03 -4.62
CA TYR A 190 -26.37 -12.46 -3.79
C TYR A 190 -27.04 -13.79 -4.20
N LEU A 191 -26.30 -14.69 -4.84
CA LEU A 191 -26.75 -16.07 -5.11
C LEU A 191 -26.66 -16.99 -3.90
N ILE A 192 -25.88 -16.62 -2.87
CA ILE A 192 -25.70 -17.45 -1.68
C ILE A 192 -26.94 -17.45 -0.78
N SER A 193 -27.21 -18.59 -0.17
CA SER A 193 -28.25 -18.81 0.83
C SER A 193 -27.79 -19.88 1.82
N LEU A 194 -28.43 -19.99 2.98
CA LEU A 194 -28.11 -21.06 3.93
C LEU A 194 -28.26 -22.46 3.31
N ALA A 195 -29.19 -22.63 2.37
CA ALA A 195 -29.43 -23.92 1.71
C ALA A 195 -28.30 -24.33 0.75
N ASN A 196 -27.69 -23.35 0.07
CA ASN A 196 -26.63 -23.62 -0.91
C ASN A 196 -25.22 -23.30 -0.39
N LEU A 197 -25.05 -22.76 0.83
CA LEU A 197 -23.75 -22.41 1.41
C LEU A 197 -22.74 -23.56 1.37
N ARG A 198 -23.19 -24.80 1.61
CA ARG A 198 -22.33 -25.99 1.51
C ARG A 198 -21.66 -26.17 0.13
N LEU A 199 -22.27 -25.63 -0.93
CA LEU A 199 -21.74 -25.71 -2.30
C LEU A 199 -20.53 -24.78 -2.52
N SER A 200 -20.30 -23.77 -1.65
CA SER A 200 -19.13 -22.90 -1.75
C SER A 200 -17.84 -23.55 -1.22
N GLN A 201 -17.94 -24.69 -0.52
CA GLN A 201 -16.82 -25.38 0.12
C GLN A 201 -16.07 -26.35 -0.81
N VAL A 202 -16.16 -26.17 -2.12
CA VAL A 202 -15.42 -26.96 -3.15
C VAL A 202 -14.33 -26.10 -3.80
N ASP A 203 -13.42 -26.72 -4.55
CA ASP A 203 -12.37 -26.01 -5.31
C ASP A 203 -12.95 -25.18 -6.47
N MET A 204 -12.12 -24.29 -7.04
CA MET A 204 -12.51 -23.34 -8.08
C MET A 204 -13.09 -24.02 -9.32
N GLN A 205 -12.46 -25.10 -9.79
CA GLN A 205 -12.88 -25.81 -11.00
C GLN A 205 -14.25 -26.46 -10.80
N ARG A 206 -14.51 -27.00 -9.60
CA ARG A 206 -15.83 -27.54 -9.26
C ARG A 206 -16.89 -26.44 -9.14
N LYS A 207 -16.54 -25.24 -8.68
CA LYS A 207 -17.46 -24.08 -8.67
C LYS A 207 -17.86 -23.66 -10.08
N TRP A 208 -16.94 -23.68 -11.06
CA TRP A 208 -17.28 -23.41 -12.46
C TRP A 208 -18.37 -24.36 -12.99
N GLN A 209 -18.29 -25.64 -12.64
CA GLN A 209 -19.30 -26.64 -13.04
C GLN A 209 -20.67 -26.37 -12.39
N LEU A 210 -20.69 -25.94 -11.13
CA LEU A 210 -21.94 -25.56 -10.43
C LEU A 210 -22.57 -24.33 -11.09
N TYR A 211 -21.77 -23.36 -11.53
CA TYR A 211 -22.27 -22.17 -12.21
C TYR A 211 -22.94 -22.47 -13.55
N ARG A 212 -22.55 -23.53 -14.26
CA ARG A 212 -23.27 -23.96 -15.48
C ARG A 212 -24.74 -24.26 -15.17
N GLN A 213 -25.02 -24.95 -14.07
CA GLN A 213 -26.39 -25.27 -13.64
C GLN A 213 -27.14 -24.02 -13.16
N LEU A 214 -26.47 -23.10 -12.48
CA LEU A 214 -27.10 -21.85 -12.04
C LEU A 214 -27.48 -20.97 -13.23
N LYS A 215 -26.62 -20.85 -14.24
CA LYS A 215 -26.85 -20.06 -15.45
C LYS A 215 -28.08 -20.50 -16.24
N GLU A 216 -28.38 -21.80 -16.25
CA GLU A 216 -29.58 -22.34 -16.90
C GLU A 216 -30.88 -21.79 -16.29
N SER A 217 -30.84 -21.32 -15.05
CA SER A 217 -31.98 -20.73 -14.34
C SER A 217 -32.06 -19.20 -14.41
N TYR A 218 -31.12 -18.54 -15.10
CA TYR A 218 -31.08 -17.08 -15.16
C TYR A 218 -32.30 -16.52 -15.89
N THR A 219 -32.84 -15.44 -15.35
CA THR A 219 -33.87 -14.63 -16.00
C THR A 219 -33.41 -13.17 -16.06
N PRO A 220 -33.89 -12.38 -17.03
CA PRO A 220 -33.56 -10.97 -17.11
C PRO A 220 -33.89 -10.20 -15.82
N ASP A 221 -35.04 -10.48 -15.20
CA ASP A 221 -35.50 -9.78 -14.00
C ASP A 221 -34.59 -10.08 -12.79
N ASP A 222 -34.20 -11.34 -12.61
CA ASP A 222 -33.27 -11.75 -11.55
C ASP A 222 -31.89 -11.09 -11.71
N LEU A 223 -31.35 -11.08 -12.94
CA LEU A 223 -30.08 -10.42 -13.23
C LEU A 223 -30.15 -8.91 -12.97
N ILE A 224 -31.21 -8.24 -13.43
CA ILE A 224 -31.40 -6.80 -13.20
C ILE A 224 -31.48 -6.49 -11.70
N GLU A 225 -32.21 -7.29 -10.93
CA GLU A 225 -32.34 -7.12 -9.48
C GLU A 225 -30.98 -7.28 -8.78
N ARG A 226 -30.26 -8.36 -9.05
CA ARG A 226 -28.97 -8.65 -8.38
C ARG A 226 -27.89 -7.62 -8.75
N ILE A 227 -27.82 -7.24 -10.02
CA ILE A 227 -26.90 -6.20 -10.48
C ILE A 227 -27.27 -4.84 -9.87
N SER A 228 -28.56 -4.49 -9.82
CA SER A 228 -29.02 -3.23 -9.21
C SER A 228 -28.70 -3.17 -7.72
N ARG A 229 -28.89 -4.29 -7.00
CA ARG A 229 -28.57 -4.38 -5.57
C ARG A 229 -27.09 -4.16 -5.30
N GLY A 230 -26.22 -4.83 -6.06
CA GLY A 230 -24.77 -4.67 -5.93
C GLY A 230 -24.31 -3.25 -6.29
N ALA A 231 -24.84 -2.67 -7.36
CA ALA A 231 -24.56 -1.29 -7.74
C ALA A 231 -25.02 -0.29 -6.67
N GLN A 232 -26.20 -0.50 -6.07
CA GLN A 232 -26.69 0.33 -4.98
C GLN A 232 -25.81 0.24 -3.74
N ALA A 233 -25.33 -0.97 -3.37
CA ALA A 233 -24.42 -1.16 -2.25
C ALA A 233 -23.08 -0.41 -2.44
N MET A 234 -22.61 -0.26 -3.69
CA MET A 234 -21.44 0.57 -3.99
C MET A 234 -21.75 2.07 -3.84
N VAL A 235 -22.91 2.51 -4.35
CA VAL A 235 -23.37 3.91 -4.20
C VAL A 235 -23.52 4.30 -2.72
N ASP A 236 -24.06 3.42 -1.88
CA ASP A 236 -24.29 3.68 -0.46
C ASP A 236 -22.97 3.89 0.31
N GLN A 237 -21.86 3.39 -0.22
CA GLN A 237 -20.51 3.59 0.32
C GLN A 237 -19.78 4.81 -0.27
N GLY A 238 -20.39 5.52 -1.22
CA GLY A 238 -19.79 6.67 -1.89
C GLY A 238 -18.84 6.30 -3.04
N VAL A 239 -18.94 5.09 -3.61
CA VAL A 239 -18.21 4.70 -4.82
C VAL A 239 -18.71 5.52 -6.01
N ALA A 240 -17.79 6.17 -6.72
CA ALA A 240 -18.11 7.03 -7.86
C ALA A 240 -17.90 6.32 -9.22
N TYR A 241 -17.06 5.28 -9.24
CA TYR A 241 -16.72 4.51 -10.42
C TYR A 241 -16.69 3.02 -10.09
N LEU A 242 -17.36 2.21 -10.90
CA LEU A 242 -17.44 0.76 -10.73
C LEU A 242 -17.26 0.06 -12.07
N ARG A 243 -16.35 -0.91 -12.13
CA ARG A 243 -16.34 -1.95 -13.16
C ARG A 243 -16.94 -3.22 -12.62
N THR A 244 -17.83 -3.82 -13.40
CA THR A 244 -18.29 -5.18 -13.16
C THR A 244 -18.16 -6.02 -14.42
N MET A 245 -17.77 -7.28 -14.25
CA MET A 245 -17.75 -8.26 -15.31
C MET A 245 -19.00 -9.14 -15.18
N VAL A 246 -19.60 -9.46 -16.32
CA VAL A 246 -20.76 -10.34 -16.40
C VAL A 246 -20.51 -11.45 -17.40
N ASP A 247 -21.04 -12.63 -17.13
CA ASP A 247 -20.76 -13.79 -17.97
C ASP A 247 -21.37 -13.65 -19.38
N ALA A 248 -20.64 -14.13 -20.39
CA ALA A 248 -21.19 -14.39 -21.71
C ALA A 248 -20.55 -15.65 -22.33
N ASP A 249 -21.39 -16.64 -22.60
CA ASP A 249 -20.99 -17.94 -23.11
C ASP A 249 -22.15 -18.62 -23.83
N SER A 250 -21.95 -19.88 -24.24
CA SER A 250 -22.98 -20.68 -24.92
C SER A 250 -24.21 -21.01 -24.07
N ILE A 251 -24.18 -20.81 -22.73
CA ILE A 251 -25.28 -21.13 -21.81
C ILE A 251 -26.17 -19.90 -21.60
N CYS A 252 -25.58 -18.79 -21.17
CA CYS A 252 -26.32 -17.56 -20.84
C CYS A 252 -26.43 -16.57 -22.02
N GLY A 253 -25.67 -16.80 -23.09
CA GLY A 253 -25.66 -15.96 -24.28
C GLY A 253 -25.37 -14.51 -23.96
N LEU A 254 -26.23 -13.61 -24.44
CA LEU A 254 -26.12 -12.16 -24.23
C LEU A 254 -27.02 -11.65 -23.09
N MET A 255 -27.66 -12.54 -22.31
CA MET A 255 -28.62 -12.13 -21.29
C MET A 255 -27.97 -11.28 -20.19
N PRO A 256 -26.82 -11.67 -19.59
CA PRO A 256 -26.21 -10.89 -18.51
C PRO A 256 -25.74 -9.50 -18.95
N VAL A 257 -25.08 -9.38 -20.12
CA VAL A 257 -24.64 -8.07 -20.63
C VAL A 257 -25.82 -7.13 -20.91
N LYS A 258 -26.95 -7.64 -21.44
CA LYS A 258 -28.14 -6.82 -21.67
C LYS A 258 -28.74 -6.31 -20.36
N ALA A 259 -28.81 -7.17 -19.33
CA ALA A 259 -29.27 -6.77 -18.00
C ALA A 259 -28.34 -5.73 -17.36
N ALA A 260 -27.02 -5.93 -17.44
CA ALA A 260 -26.02 -5.02 -16.90
C ALA A 260 -26.07 -3.63 -17.58
N LEU A 261 -26.24 -3.58 -18.91
CA LEU A 261 -26.38 -2.32 -19.65
C LEU A 261 -27.68 -1.58 -19.32
N GLU A 262 -28.74 -2.30 -18.97
CA GLU A 262 -29.98 -1.70 -18.47
C GLU A 262 -29.76 -1.07 -17.09
N VAL A 263 -29.11 -1.78 -16.16
CA VAL A 263 -28.76 -1.24 -14.83
C VAL A 263 -27.80 -0.05 -14.95
N LYS A 264 -26.81 -0.11 -15.84
CA LYS A 264 -25.91 1.01 -16.14
C LYS A 264 -26.68 2.31 -16.46
N LYS A 265 -27.76 2.23 -17.23
CA LYS A 265 -28.60 3.41 -17.52
C LYS A 265 -29.33 3.92 -16.28
N ARG A 266 -29.82 3.02 -15.43
CA ARG A 266 -30.58 3.36 -14.21
C ARG A 266 -29.75 4.07 -13.14
N PHE A 267 -28.44 3.85 -13.15
CA PHE A 267 -27.51 4.41 -12.15
C PHE A 267 -26.63 5.53 -12.70
N ALA A 268 -26.81 5.95 -13.96
CA ALA A 268 -25.92 6.88 -14.65
C ALA A 268 -25.82 8.27 -13.98
N ASP A 269 -26.79 8.64 -13.14
CA ASP A 269 -26.81 9.88 -12.36
C ASP A 269 -25.99 9.83 -11.07
N ARG A 270 -25.66 8.61 -10.58
CA ARG A 270 -25.03 8.39 -9.27
C ARG A 270 -23.71 7.62 -9.34
N LEU A 271 -23.53 6.80 -10.38
CA LEU A 271 -22.41 5.88 -10.52
C LEU A 271 -21.94 5.80 -11.97
N THR A 272 -20.64 5.97 -12.21
CA THR A 272 -20.05 5.59 -13.49
C THR A 272 -19.85 4.08 -13.50
N LEU A 273 -20.81 3.35 -14.06
CA LEU A 273 -20.74 1.89 -14.20
C LEU A 273 -20.18 1.49 -15.57
N GLU A 274 -19.10 0.72 -15.57
CA GLU A 274 -18.56 0.04 -16.74
C GLU A 274 -18.85 -1.46 -16.66
N VAL A 275 -19.28 -2.03 -17.78
CA VAL A 275 -19.63 -3.45 -17.91
C VAL A 275 -18.59 -4.14 -18.78
N GLY A 276 -18.00 -5.22 -18.27
CA GLY A 276 -17.09 -6.10 -19.00
C GLY A 276 -17.62 -7.50 -19.15
N ILE A 277 -16.98 -8.32 -19.98
CA ILE A 277 -17.42 -9.69 -20.26
C ILE A 277 -16.48 -10.73 -19.67
N GLN A 278 -17.02 -11.63 -18.84
CA GLN A 278 -16.28 -12.76 -18.30
C GLN A 278 -16.51 -14.04 -19.14
N PRO A 279 -15.46 -14.65 -19.71
CA PRO A 279 -15.58 -15.91 -20.46
C PRO A 279 -15.48 -17.14 -19.54
N LEU A 280 -16.44 -17.35 -18.64
CA LEU A 280 -16.36 -18.42 -17.63
C LEU A 280 -16.38 -19.85 -18.24
N GLU A 281 -16.82 -20.02 -19.48
CA GLU A 281 -16.75 -21.28 -20.23
C GLU A 281 -15.57 -21.34 -21.22
N GLY A 282 -14.63 -20.39 -21.14
CA GLY A 282 -13.49 -20.28 -22.04
C GLY A 282 -13.86 -19.68 -23.40
N VAL A 283 -12.86 -19.51 -24.26
CA VAL A 283 -13.00 -18.91 -25.60
C VAL A 283 -12.47 -19.81 -26.71
N LEU A 284 -11.99 -21.02 -26.41
CA LEU A 284 -11.53 -21.95 -27.45
C LEU A 284 -12.68 -22.71 -28.13
N GLU A 285 -13.79 -22.94 -27.42
CA GLU A 285 -14.98 -23.56 -28.00
C GLU A 285 -15.74 -22.55 -28.90
N PRO A 286 -16.09 -22.90 -30.16
CA PRO A 286 -16.64 -21.94 -31.12
C PRO A 286 -17.96 -21.28 -30.71
N ALA A 287 -18.89 -21.98 -30.05
CA ALA A 287 -20.17 -21.40 -29.64
C ALA A 287 -20.00 -20.38 -28.51
N SER A 288 -19.21 -20.70 -27.48
CA SER A 288 -18.84 -19.80 -26.39
C SER A 288 -18.04 -18.61 -26.92
N ARG A 289 -17.08 -18.81 -27.84
CA ARG A 289 -16.35 -17.71 -28.49
C ARG A 289 -17.29 -16.73 -29.20
N ARG A 290 -18.25 -17.22 -29.97
CA ARG A 290 -19.22 -16.35 -30.68
C ARG A 290 -20.05 -15.52 -29.71
N ALA A 291 -20.54 -16.13 -28.63
CA ALA A 291 -21.30 -15.42 -27.60
C ALA A 291 -20.44 -14.35 -26.90
N TYR A 292 -19.21 -14.73 -26.52
CA TYR A 292 -18.22 -13.82 -25.93
C TYR A 292 -17.92 -12.63 -26.84
N GLU A 293 -17.57 -12.87 -28.11
CA GLU A 293 -17.20 -11.80 -29.05
C GLU A 293 -18.36 -10.82 -29.31
N GLN A 294 -19.59 -11.35 -29.44
CA GLN A 294 -20.80 -10.53 -29.58
C GLN A 294 -21.08 -9.70 -28.32
N ALA A 295 -20.95 -10.30 -27.14
CA ALA A 295 -21.14 -9.61 -25.86
C ALA A 295 -20.08 -8.53 -25.66
N CYS A 296 -18.81 -8.84 -25.98
CA CYS A 296 -17.71 -7.89 -25.95
C CYS A 296 -18.05 -6.69 -26.82
N GLY A 297 -18.65 -6.88 -28.00
CA GLY A 297 -19.10 -5.80 -28.89
C GLY A 297 -20.08 -4.81 -28.23
N LEU A 298 -20.90 -5.28 -27.28
CA LEU A 298 -21.87 -4.46 -26.55
C LEU A 298 -21.31 -3.84 -25.26
N ALA A 299 -20.29 -4.46 -24.67
CA ALA A 299 -19.71 -4.09 -23.38
C ALA A 299 -18.72 -2.90 -23.49
N ASP A 300 -18.31 -2.34 -22.35
CA ASP A 300 -17.32 -1.26 -22.28
C ASP A 300 -15.87 -1.80 -22.37
N PHE A 301 -15.64 -3.02 -21.88
CA PHE A 301 -14.34 -3.69 -21.93
C PHE A 301 -14.48 -5.22 -22.09
N CYS A 302 -13.40 -5.86 -22.50
CA CYS A 302 -13.31 -7.31 -22.64
C CYS A 302 -12.74 -7.93 -21.37
N GLY A 303 -13.01 -9.22 -21.15
CA GLY A 303 -12.41 -9.98 -20.06
C GLY A 303 -11.71 -11.27 -20.47
N GLY A 304 -10.94 -11.88 -19.57
CA GLY A 304 -10.21 -13.11 -19.82
C GLY A 304 -10.09 -14.03 -18.62
N LEU A 305 -9.97 -15.33 -18.88
CA LEU A 305 -9.76 -16.39 -17.89
C LEU A 305 -8.91 -17.52 -18.51
N PRO A 306 -7.61 -17.30 -18.76
CA PRO A 306 -6.72 -18.27 -19.42
C PRO A 306 -6.72 -19.65 -18.76
N SER A 307 -6.83 -19.71 -17.42
CA SER A 307 -6.89 -20.97 -16.67
C SER A 307 -8.05 -21.88 -17.09
N ARG A 308 -9.13 -21.33 -17.67
CA ARG A 308 -10.28 -22.10 -18.15
C ARG A 308 -9.99 -22.96 -19.38
N ASP A 309 -9.02 -22.55 -20.18
CA ASP A 309 -8.62 -23.18 -21.45
C ASP A 309 -7.26 -23.90 -21.35
N ARG A 310 -6.85 -24.27 -20.12
CA ARG A 310 -5.72 -25.19 -19.88
C ARG A 310 -5.92 -26.51 -20.65
N PRO A 311 -4.84 -27.13 -21.18
CA PRO A 311 -3.43 -26.81 -20.95
C PRO A 311 -2.84 -25.78 -21.92
N THR A 312 -3.66 -25.05 -22.70
CA THR A 312 -3.18 -24.04 -23.66
C THR A 312 -3.67 -22.62 -23.32
N PRO A 313 -3.36 -22.09 -22.12
CA PRO A 313 -3.78 -20.74 -21.71
C PRO A 313 -3.26 -19.64 -22.65
N GLU A 314 -2.13 -19.85 -23.32
CA GLU A 314 -1.56 -18.90 -24.29
C GLU A 314 -2.49 -18.66 -25.48
N LYS A 315 -3.21 -19.69 -25.94
CA LYS A 315 -4.19 -19.57 -27.03
C LYS A 315 -5.43 -18.81 -26.60
N HIS A 316 -5.82 -18.93 -25.32
CA HIS A 316 -6.90 -18.12 -24.76
C HIS A 316 -6.53 -16.64 -24.84
N LEU A 317 -5.32 -16.30 -24.36
CA LEU A 317 -4.80 -14.93 -24.39
C LEU A 317 -4.76 -14.37 -25.82
N ASP A 318 -4.27 -15.16 -26.79
CA ASP A 318 -4.23 -14.73 -28.20
C ASP A 318 -5.61 -14.35 -28.76
N VAL A 319 -6.65 -15.11 -28.39
CA VAL A 319 -8.02 -14.87 -28.84
C VAL A 319 -8.60 -13.62 -28.19
N ILE A 320 -8.52 -13.49 -26.86
CA ILE A 320 -9.12 -12.34 -26.16
C ILE A 320 -8.39 -11.03 -26.47
N LEU A 321 -7.06 -11.05 -26.62
CA LEU A 321 -6.27 -9.87 -26.98
C LEU A 321 -6.59 -9.42 -28.41
N SER A 322 -6.71 -10.36 -29.35
CA SER A 322 -7.12 -10.04 -30.72
C SER A 322 -8.51 -9.41 -30.76
N ILE A 323 -9.49 -10.01 -30.06
CA ILE A 323 -10.87 -9.49 -29.99
C ILE A 323 -10.88 -8.08 -29.36
N ALA A 324 -10.21 -7.90 -28.23
CA ALA A 324 -10.15 -6.59 -27.56
C ALA A 324 -9.48 -5.53 -28.45
N ARG A 325 -8.37 -5.86 -29.10
CA ARG A 325 -7.68 -4.98 -30.06
C ARG A 325 -8.59 -4.59 -31.21
N ASP A 326 -9.20 -5.57 -31.87
CA ASP A 326 -9.99 -5.36 -33.08
C ASP A 326 -11.28 -4.57 -32.80
N GLN A 327 -11.81 -4.68 -31.58
CA GLN A 327 -12.95 -3.88 -31.12
C GLN A 327 -12.54 -2.55 -30.46
N GLY A 328 -11.24 -2.26 -30.33
CA GLY A 328 -10.74 -1.03 -29.70
C GLY A 328 -11.03 -0.92 -28.20
N LYS A 329 -11.12 -2.06 -27.49
CA LYS A 329 -11.52 -2.14 -26.08
C LYS A 329 -10.34 -2.47 -25.17
N ARG A 330 -10.46 -2.05 -23.90
CA ARG A 330 -9.57 -2.50 -22.82
C ARG A 330 -9.84 -3.97 -22.49
N LEU A 331 -8.92 -4.60 -21.78
CA LEU A 331 -8.99 -6.01 -21.41
C LEU A 331 -8.59 -6.23 -19.94
N ASP A 332 -9.47 -6.84 -19.15
CA ASP A 332 -9.21 -7.22 -17.76
C ASP A 332 -9.14 -8.76 -17.66
N VAL A 333 -8.04 -9.35 -17.21
CA VAL A 333 -7.81 -10.80 -17.28
C VAL A 333 -7.53 -11.37 -15.89
N HIS A 334 -8.33 -12.35 -15.47
CA HIS A 334 -8.06 -13.13 -14.26
C HIS A 334 -6.85 -14.02 -14.47
N VAL A 335 -5.77 -13.73 -13.75
CA VAL A 335 -4.50 -14.48 -13.82
C VAL A 335 -4.03 -14.82 -12.42
N ASP A 336 -3.27 -15.89 -12.30
CA ASP A 336 -2.49 -16.21 -11.10
C ASP A 336 -3.36 -16.32 -9.82
N GLN A 337 -4.38 -17.17 -9.85
CA GLN A 337 -5.40 -17.30 -8.79
C GLN A 337 -5.17 -18.50 -7.87
N GLU A 338 -4.11 -19.28 -8.06
CA GLU A 338 -3.91 -20.53 -7.31
C GLU A 338 -2.98 -20.38 -6.10
N ASN A 339 -2.34 -19.19 -5.96
CA ASN A 339 -1.32 -18.93 -4.94
C ASN A 339 -0.16 -19.95 -5.02
N ASP A 340 0.29 -20.22 -6.24
CA ASP A 340 1.28 -21.25 -6.59
C ASP A 340 2.54 -20.58 -7.16
N PRO A 341 3.74 -20.81 -6.60
CA PRO A 341 4.98 -20.22 -7.13
C PRO A 341 5.30 -20.64 -8.58
N ASP A 342 4.74 -21.74 -9.10
CA ASP A 342 4.96 -22.23 -10.46
C ASP A 342 3.92 -21.70 -11.48
N GLU A 343 2.96 -20.89 -11.02
CA GLU A 343 2.00 -20.22 -11.89
C GLU A 343 2.57 -18.89 -12.42
N HIS A 344 2.60 -18.74 -13.76
CA HIS A 344 3.25 -17.63 -14.46
C HIS A 344 2.30 -16.90 -15.44
N GLU A 345 0.99 -16.93 -15.21
CA GLU A 345 0.00 -16.31 -16.10
C GLU A 345 0.12 -14.78 -16.11
N THR A 346 0.51 -14.12 -15.01
CA THR A 346 0.78 -12.66 -15.00
C THR A 346 1.92 -12.28 -15.95
N GLU A 347 3.02 -13.04 -15.93
CA GLU A 347 4.14 -12.82 -16.86
C GLU A 347 3.70 -13.09 -18.31
N MET A 348 3.00 -14.20 -18.54
CA MET A 348 2.50 -14.57 -19.86
C MET A 348 1.60 -13.48 -20.45
N LEU A 349 0.72 -12.89 -19.62
CA LEU A 349 -0.15 -11.79 -20.01
C LEU A 349 0.64 -10.55 -20.42
N ALA A 350 1.70 -10.20 -19.70
CA ALA A 350 2.55 -9.06 -20.03
C ALA A 350 3.27 -9.26 -21.37
N LEU A 351 3.85 -10.44 -21.61
CA LEU A 351 4.48 -10.79 -22.89
C LEU A 351 3.48 -10.75 -24.05
N LYS A 352 2.29 -11.34 -23.85
CA LYS A 352 1.22 -11.34 -24.86
C LYS A 352 0.67 -9.93 -25.13
N THR A 353 0.63 -9.07 -24.12
CA THR A 353 0.25 -7.66 -24.28
C THR A 353 1.21 -6.94 -25.23
N LEU A 354 2.53 -7.18 -25.09
CA LEU A 354 3.54 -6.64 -26.00
C LEU A 354 3.39 -7.20 -27.42
N GLU A 355 3.21 -8.52 -27.55
CA GLU A 355 3.05 -9.22 -28.84
C GLU A 355 1.85 -8.69 -29.63
N HIS A 356 0.73 -8.39 -28.96
CA HIS A 356 -0.51 -7.96 -29.60
C HIS A 356 -0.66 -6.44 -29.76
N GLY A 357 0.33 -5.64 -29.33
CA GLY A 357 0.26 -4.17 -29.43
C GLY A 357 -0.80 -3.55 -28.50
N MET A 358 -1.05 -4.18 -27.35
CA MET A 358 -2.12 -3.81 -26.41
C MET A 358 -1.60 -3.06 -25.18
N GLN A 359 -0.39 -2.51 -25.25
CA GLN A 359 0.24 -1.80 -24.13
C GLN A 359 -0.66 -0.67 -23.58
N GLY A 360 -0.69 -0.52 -22.26
CA GLY A 360 -1.50 0.49 -21.58
C GLY A 360 -3.01 0.23 -21.56
N ARG A 361 -3.48 -0.90 -22.12
CA ARG A 361 -4.91 -1.24 -22.23
C ARG A 361 -5.32 -2.55 -21.54
N VAL A 362 -4.37 -3.22 -20.88
CA VAL A 362 -4.56 -4.55 -20.27
C VAL A 362 -4.38 -4.48 -18.75
N PHE A 363 -5.22 -5.20 -18.03
CA PHE A 363 -5.19 -5.29 -16.57
C PHE A 363 -5.16 -6.74 -16.12
N ALA A 364 -4.22 -7.10 -15.27
CA ALA A 364 -4.16 -8.38 -14.57
C ALA A 364 -5.02 -8.31 -13.31
N VAL A 365 -6.07 -9.12 -13.23
CA VAL A 365 -6.90 -9.26 -12.03
C VAL A 365 -6.28 -10.33 -11.15
N HIS A 366 -6.10 -10.01 -9.86
CA HIS A 366 -5.50 -10.82 -8.80
C HIS A 366 -3.96 -10.81 -8.74
N SER A 367 -3.27 -11.45 -9.68
CA SER A 367 -1.80 -11.62 -9.63
C SER A 367 -1.29 -12.18 -8.28
N VAL A 368 -2.01 -13.15 -7.71
CA VAL A 368 -1.75 -13.65 -6.34
C VAL A 368 -0.50 -14.50 -6.30
N SER A 369 -0.36 -15.42 -7.26
CA SER A 369 0.79 -16.33 -7.36
C SER A 369 2.13 -15.61 -7.51
N LEU A 370 2.14 -14.38 -8.03
CA LEU A 370 3.35 -13.54 -8.06
C LEU A 370 3.97 -13.36 -6.67
N ALA A 371 3.18 -13.25 -5.59
CA ALA A 371 3.72 -13.11 -4.24
C ALA A 371 4.39 -14.38 -3.69
N ALA A 372 4.04 -15.55 -4.24
CA ALA A 372 4.65 -16.84 -3.89
C ALA A 372 6.06 -17.00 -4.51
N GLN A 373 6.32 -16.31 -5.62
CA GLN A 373 7.57 -16.42 -6.37
C GLN A 373 8.76 -15.79 -5.62
N PRO A 374 10.01 -16.26 -5.89
CA PRO A 374 11.22 -15.65 -5.35
C PRO A 374 11.32 -14.15 -5.69
N ARG A 375 11.88 -13.36 -4.77
CA ARG A 375 11.95 -11.88 -4.92
C ARG A 375 12.55 -11.41 -6.25
N HIS A 376 13.58 -12.09 -6.77
CA HIS A 376 14.19 -11.70 -8.04
C HIS A 376 13.24 -11.88 -9.24
N GLU A 377 12.40 -12.93 -9.22
CA GLU A 377 11.36 -13.13 -10.24
C GLU A 377 10.27 -12.07 -10.12
N ARG A 378 9.84 -11.74 -8.89
CA ARG A 378 8.86 -10.66 -8.67
C ARG A 378 9.33 -9.32 -9.21
N GLU A 379 10.59 -8.96 -8.93
CA GLU A 379 11.20 -7.74 -9.44
C GLU A 379 11.33 -7.73 -10.97
N ARG A 380 11.61 -8.88 -11.59
CA ARG A 380 11.69 -9.04 -13.05
C ARG A 380 10.30 -8.88 -13.69
N VAL A 381 9.30 -9.57 -13.17
CA VAL A 381 7.92 -9.52 -13.67
C VAL A 381 7.32 -8.13 -13.45
N ALA A 382 7.57 -7.47 -12.31
CA ALA A 382 7.10 -6.10 -12.06
C ALA A 382 7.65 -5.10 -13.09
N LYS A 383 8.92 -5.21 -13.49
CA LYS A 383 9.49 -4.38 -14.56
C LYS A 383 8.84 -4.66 -15.92
N LEU A 384 8.58 -5.93 -16.22
CA LEU A 384 7.91 -6.32 -17.46
C LEU A 384 6.47 -5.79 -17.52
N LEU A 385 5.73 -5.83 -16.41
CA LEU A 385 4.40 -5.25 -16.30
C LEU A 385 4.43 -3.73 -16.57
N ALA A 386 5.41 -3.02 -16.00
CA ALA A 386 5.59 -1.60 -16.23
C ALA A 386 5.93 -1.28 -17.70
N GLU A 387 6.81 -2.07 -18.33
CA GLU A 387 7.15 -1.94 -19.76
C GLU A 387 5.93 -2.20 -20.67
N ALA A 388 5.15 -3.24 -20.37
CA ALA A 388 3.95 -3.57 -21.11
C ALA A 388 2.78 -2.61 -20.82
N GLY A 389 2.88 -1.75 -19.80
CA GLY A 389 1.79 -0.92 -19.33
C GLY A 389 0.58 -1.75 -18.86
N VAL A 390 0.82 -2.92 -18.28
CA VAL A 390 -0.22 -3.78 -17.70
C VAL A 390 -0.49 -3.34 -16.27
N GLY A 391 -1.73 -2.93 -15.99
CA GLY A 391 -2.15 -2.61 -14.61
C GLY A 391 -2.47 -3.87 -13.81
N VAL A 392 -2.46 -3.78 -12.48
CA VAL A 392 -2.86 -4.88 -11.58
C VAL A 392 -4.07 -4.47 -10.77
N ILE A 393 -5.15 -5.23 -10.86
CA ILE A 393 -6.36 -5.05 -10.05
C ILE A 393 -6.32 -6.05 -8.89
N VAL A 394 -6.24 -5.53 -7.68
CA VAL A 394 -6.07 -6.32 -6.45
C VAL A 394 -7.43 -6.47 -5.78
N CYS A 395 -7.82 -7.72 -5.50
CA CYS A 395 -9.05 -8.05 -4.77
C CYS A 395 -8.69 -8.81 -3.48
N PRO A 396 -8.36 -8.08 -2.39
CA PRO A 396 -7.80 -8.66 -1.15
C PRO A 396 -8.63 -9.80 -0.55
N SER A 397 -9.93 -9.60 -0.33
CA SER A 397 -10.80 -10.64 0.27
C SER A 397 -10.90 -11.88 -0.61
N ALA A 398 -10.99 -11.69 -1.92
CA ALA A 398 -11.03 -12.78 -2.87
C ALA A 398 -9.78 -13.65 -2.77
N ALA A 399 -8.62 -13.01 -2.82
CA ALA A 399 -7.33 -13.67 -2.76
C ALA A 399 -7.11 -14.46 -1.46
N LEU A 400 -7.53 -13.91 -0.31
CA LEU A 400 -7.44 -14.57 1.00
C LEU A 400 -8.41 -15.76 1.16
N SER A 401 -9.51 -15.77 0.41
CA SER A 401 -10.54 -16.82 0.51
C SER A 401 -10.26 -18.07 -0.34
N MET A 402 -9.30 -17.97 -1.26
CA MET A 402 -8.96 -19.04 -2.19
C MET A 402 -8.48 -20.28 -1.42
N LYS A 403 -8.90 -21.46 -1.87
CA LYS A 403 -8.42 -22.71 -1.29
C LYS A 403 -6.96 -22.88 -1.65
N GLN A 404 -6.12 -23.06 -0.62
CA GLN A 404 -4.71 -23.34 -0.81
C GLN A 404 -4.52 -24.71 -1.47
N LEU A 405 -3.63 -24.77 -2.46
CA LEU A 405 -3.10 -26.01 -2.98
C LEU A 405 -2.22 -26.69 -1.92
N ASP A 406 -2.03 -28.00 -2.04
CA ASP A 406 -1.14 -28.78 -1.18
C ASP A 406 0.34 -28.57 -1.60
N VAL A 407 0.82 -27.33 -1.51
CA VAL A 407 2.15 -26.88 -1.94
C VAL A 407 2.81 -26.11 -0.79
N HIS A 408 4.10 -26.37 -0.56
CA HIS A 408 4.88 -25.71 0.48
C HIS A 408 5.74 -24.58 -0.11
N ALA A 409 5.37 -23.33 0.17
CA ALA A 409 6.17 -22.14 -0.13
C ALA A 409 6.66 -21.46 1.17
N PRO A 410 7.71 -20.60 1.14
CA PRO A 410 8.01 -19.71 2.26
C PRO A 410 6.76 -18.93 2.68
N SER A 411 6.60 -18.61 3.96
CA SER A 411 5.38 -17.92 4.41
C SER A 411 5.23 -16.56 3.70
N HIS A 412 4.11 -16.40 2.99
CA HIS A 412 3.65 -15.17 2.37
C HIS A 412 2.13 -15.08 2.49
N ASN A 413 1.56 -13.90 2.20
CA ASN A 413 0.12 -13.73 2.11
C ASN A 413 -0.33 -13.95 0.66
N ALA A 414 -1.53 -14.49 0.48
CA ALA A 414 -2.17 -14.69 -0.81
C ALA A 414 -2.75 -13.36 -1.31
N ILE A 415 -1.89 -12.46 -1.78
CA ILE A 415 -2.24 -11.16 -2.39
C ILE A 415 -1.08 -10.70 -3.27
N ALA A 416 -1.33 -9.98 -4.36
CA ALA A 416 -0.28 -9.37 -5.17
C ALA A 416 0.71 -8.55 -4.31
N PRO A 417 2.02 -8.51 -4.67
CA PRO A 417 3.03 -7.77 -3.92
C PRO A 417 2.93 -6.24 -4.21
N VAL A 418 1.83 -5.61 -3.81
CA VAL A 418 1.48 -4.22 -4.14
C VAL A 418 2.61 -3.21 -3.91
N PRO A 419 3.34 -3.21 -2.78
CA PRO A 419 4.42 -2.25 -2.58
C PRO A 419 5.56 -2.42 -3.60
N GLU A 420 5.88 -3.65 -4.00
CA GLU A 420 6.90 -3.94 -5.01
C GLU A 420 6.44 -3.50 -6.40
N LEU A 421 5.16 -3.73 -6.73
CA LEU A 421 4.54 -3.31 -7.99
C LEU A 421 4.51 -1.77 -8.11
N LEU A 422 4.05 -1.07 -7.08
CA LEU A 422 4.03 0.40 -7.04
C LEU A 422 5.44 0.97 -7.16
N ALA A 423 6.43 0.40 -6.45
CA ALA A 423 7.83 0.83 -6.54
C ALA A 423 8.43 0.61 -7.94
N ALA A 424 7.95 -0.37 -8.69
CA ALA A 424 8.33 -0.61 -10.08
C ALA A 424 7.59 0.29 -11.10
N GLY A 425 6.62 1.10 -10.65
CA GLY A 425 5.81 1.96 -11.52
C GLY A 425 4.62 1.27 -12.17
N VAL A 426 4.22 0.08 -11.67
CA VAL A 426 3.02 -0.62 -12.13
C VAL A 426 1.79 0.07 -11.55
N GLY A 427 0.80 0.39 -12.39
CA GLY A 427 -0.48 0.92 -11.93
C GLY A 427 -1.26 -0.15 -11.17
N CYS A 428 -1.55 0.07 -9.90
CA CYS A 428 -2.40 -0.81 -9.09
C CYS A 428 -3.77 -0.19 -8.84
N TYR A 429 -4.80 -1.03 -8.78
CA TYR A 429 -6.20 -0.64 -8.62
C TYR A 429 -6.91 -1.59 -7.65
N LEU A 430 -7.98 -1.12 -7.00
CA LEU A 430 -8.76 -1.92 -6.06
C LEU A 430 -9.94 -2.61 -6.75
N GLY A 431 -10.21 -3.86 -6.36
CA GLY A 431 -11.43 -4.59 -6.70
C GLY A 431 -12.08 -5.23 -5.46
N VAL A 432 -13.38 -5.51 -5.56
CA VAL A 432 -14.16 -6.22 -4.53
C VAL A 432 -14.54 -7.64 -4.95
N ASP A 433 -14.41 -7.95 -6.24
CA ASP A 433 -14.68 -9.25 -6.85
C ASP A 433 -16.12 -9.74 -6.63
N ASN A 434 -16.33 -11.01 -6.27
CA ASN A 434 -17.67 -11.55 -6.04
C ASN A 434 -18.27 -11.08 -4.70
N ILE A 435 -19.60 -10.93 -4.65
CA ILE A 435 -20.34 -10.51 -3.46
C ILE A 435 -21.42 -11.54 -3.14
N HIS A 436 -21.34 -12.18 -1.98
CA HIS A 436 -22.35 -13.14 -1.51
C HIS A 436 -22.74 -14.20 -2.55
N ASP A 437 -21.75 -14.88 -3.10
CA ASP A 437 -21.96 -15.93 -4.11
C ASP A 437 -21.21 -17.23 -3.77
N LEU A 438 -21.21 -18.21 -4.68
CA LEU A 438 -20.51 -19.49 -4.42
C LEU A 438 -18.98 -19.37 -4.39
N PHE A 439 -18.40 -18.37 -5.05
CA PHE A 439 -16.97 -18.11 -4.97
C PHE A 439 -16.64 -17.49 -3.61
N LEU A 440 -17.31 -16.40 -3.26
CA LEU A 440 -17.07 -15.58 -2.08
C LEU A 440 -18.36 -15.41 -1.24
N PRO A 441 -18.72 -16.41 -0.40
CA PRO A 441 -20.00 -16.40 0.30
C PRO A 441 -20.13 -15.30 1.37
N MET A 442 -19.00 -14.92 2.00
CA MET A 442 -18.97 -13.97 3.11
C MET A 442 -18.57 -12.56 2.71
N VAL A 443 -18.06 -12.36 1.49
CA VAL A 443 -17.66 -11.03 1.00
C VAL A 443 -18.91 -10.22 0.70
N ASP A 444 -18.98 -9.02 1.27
CA ASP A 444 -20.15 -8.13 1.24
C ASP A 444 -19.93 -6.88 0.36
N GLY A 445 -18.71 -6.71 -0.17
CA GLY A 445 -18.34 -5.57 -1.01
C GLY A 445 -17.98 -4.30 -0.24
N ASP A 446 -17.66 -4.38 1.06
CA ASP A 446 -17.17 -3.21 1.83
C ASP A 446 -15.76 -2.78 1.37
N VAL A 447 -15.67 -1.62 0.72
CA VAL A 447 -14.42 -1.13 0.11
C VAL A 447 -13.35 -0.87 1.16
N TYR A 448 -13.74 -0.37 2.34
CA TYR A 448 -12.77 -0.14 3.42
C TYR A 448 -12.16 -1.46 3.90
N THR A 449 -12.94 -2.53 3.95
CA THR A 449 -12.46 -3.86 4.31
C THR A 449 -11.45 -4.37 3.31
N GLU A 450 -11.68 -4.18 2.01
CA GLU A 450 -10.68 -4.49 0.98
C GLU A 450 -9.39 -3.69 1.19
N CYS A 451 -9.46 -2.37 1.35
CA CYS A 451 -8.28 -1.54 1.62
C CYS A 451 -7.55 -1.97 2.90
N ARG A 452 -8.29 -2.31 3.96
CA ARG A 452 -7.72 -2.78 5.22
C ARG A 452 -6.98 -4.10 5.03
N PHE A 453 -7.57 -5.06 4.35
CA PHE A 453 -6.91 -6.33 4.05
C PHE A 453 -5.69 -6.14 3.15
N LEU A 454 -5.72 -5.24 2.18
CA LEU A 454 -4.53 -4.86 1.40
C LEU A 454 -3.41 -4.36 2.33
N MET A 455 -3.71 -3.40 3.21
CA MET A 455 -2.73 -2.83 4.14
C MET A 455 -2.14 -3.89 5.09
N GLU A 456 -3.00 -4.69 5.72
CA GLU A 456 -2.61 -5.71 6.69
C GLU A 456 -1.82 -6.86 6.01
N ALA A 457 -2.27 -7.31 4.83
CA ALA A 457 -1.62 -8.40 4.10
C ALA A 457 -0.26 -7.97 3.51
N CYS A 458 -0.16 -6.75 3.00
CA CYS A 458 1.09 -6.22 2.44
C CYS A 458 2.01 -5.58 3.50
N ARG A 459 1.55 -5.38 4.74
CA ARG A 459 2.24 -4.57 5.78
C ARG A 459 2.55 -3.16 5.28
N PHE A 460 1.61 -2.60 4.53
CA PHE A 460 1.75 -1.33 3.83
C PHE A 460 0.74 -0.34 4.39
N TYR A 461 1.16 0.46 5.38
CA TYR A 461 0.30 1.38 6.14
C TYR A 461 0.43 2.84 5.69
N ASP A 462 0.85 3.05 4.44
CA ASP A 462 0.83 4.37 3.81
C ASP A 462 -0.60 4.69 3.36
N LEU A 463 -1.36 5.36 4.23
CA LEU A 463 -2.77 5.64 4.01
C LEU A 463 -3.03 6.47 2.75
N ASP A 464 -2.13 7.42 2.44
CA ASP A 464 -2.28 8.28 1.28
C ASP A 464 -2.05 7.48 -0.01
N ALA A 465 -1.01 6.65 -0.06
CA ALA A 465 -0.75 5.77 -1.20
C ALA A 465 -1.90 4.75 -1.42
N VAL A 466 -2.46 4.20 -0.34
CA VAL A 466 -3.58 3.25 -0.42
C VAL A 466 -4.88 3.96 -0.83
N ALA A 467 -5.14 5.17 -0.33
CA ALA A 467 -6.27 5.98 -0.75
C ALA A 467 -6.15 6.38 -2.23
N ALA A 468 -4.95 6.76 -2.68
CA ALA A 468 -4.65 7.03 -4.08
C ALA A 468 -4.90 5.80 -4.97
N LEU A 469 -4.48 4.60 -4.55
CA LEU A 469 -4.77 3.34 -5.23
C LEU A 469 -6.29 3.06 -5.31
N ALA A 470 -7.00 3.23 -4.19
CA ALA A 470 -8.45 3.00 -4.11
C ALA A 470 -9.30 4.02 -4.89
N CYS A 471 -8.71 5.16 -5.24
CA CYS A 471 -9.34 6.22 -6.03
C CYS A 471 -8.75 6.34 -7.44
N ALA A 472 -7.75 5.52 -7.78
CA ALA A 472 -7.06 5.56 -9.04
C ALA A 472 -8.06 5.35 -10.17
N ARG A 473 -8.00 6.19 -11.20
CA ARG A 473 -8.80 6.05 -12.40
C ARG A 473 -7.90 5.72 -13.58
N VAL A 474 -8.32 4.76 -14.38
CA VAL A 474 -7.68 4.50 -15.66
C VAL A 474 -8.02 5.65 -16.59
N ALA A 475 -7.00 6.35 -17.09
CA ALA A 475 -7.18 7.37 -18.12
C ALA A 475 -7.99 6.80 -19.29
N GLY A 476 -8.92 7.58 -19.83
CA GLY A 476 -9.67 7.16 -21.03
C GLY A 476 -8.70 6.84 -22.17
N PRO A 477 -9.10 5.99 -23.14
CA PRO A 477 -8.28 5.76 -24.32
C PRO A 477 -8.00 7.13 -24.99
N ALA A 478 -6.72 7.40 -25.24
CA ALA A 478 -6.26 8.58 -25.96
C ALA A 478 -6.67 8.56 -27.43
#